data_AF-A0A354YT50-F1
#
_entry.id   AF-A0A354YT50-F1
#
_cell.length_a   1.000
_cell.length_b   1.000
_cell.length_c   1.000
_cell.angle_alpha   90.00
_cell.angle_beta   90.00
_cell.angle_gamma   90.00
#
_symmetry.space_group_name_H-M   'P 1'
#
loop_
_entity.id
_entity.type
_entity.pdbx_description
1 polymer ?
#
loop_
_entity_poly.entity_id
_entity_poly.type
_entity_poly.pdbx_seq_one_letter_code
_entity_poly.pdbx_strand_id
1 'polypeptide(L)' 'GANLAEMTLIGLPVPAGFTITTEACNEYLASGQEFPDGVLEQVFTALERLESNSGKSFGEKNNPLLVSV' A
#
# COMPACT_ATOMS: atom_id res chain seq x y z
N GLY A 1 -1.46 -4.03 9.72
CA GLY A 1 -1.21 -5.07 8.71
C GLY A 1 -2.00 -6.34 8.99
N ALA A 2 -1.50 -7.21 9.89
CA ALA A 2 -2.02 -8.56 10.12
C ALA A 2 -3.55 -8.66 10.27
N ASN A 3 -4.15 -7.89 11.19
CA ASN A 3 -5.61 -7.93 11.40
C ASN A 3 -6.41 -7.51 10.16
N LEU A 4 -5.94 -6.51 9.39
CA LEU A 4 -6.61 -6.10 8.16
C LEU A 4 -6.56 -7.22 7.11
N ALA A 5 -5.41 -7.89 6.98
CA ALA A 5 -5.27 -9.03 6.09
C ALA A 5 -6.19 -10.20 6.50
N GLU A 6 -6.28 -10.49 7.79
CA GLU A 6 -7.19 -11.53 8.31
C GLU A 6 -8.66 -11.16 8.08
N MET A 7 -9.06 -9.92 8.35
CA MET A 7 -10.43 -9.44 8.09
C MET A 7 -10.79 -9.58 6.60
N THR A 8 -9.88 -9.25 5.69
CA THR A 8 -10.08 -9.48 4.24
C THR A 8 -10.19 -10.97 3.91
N LEU A 9 -9.35 -11.83 4.52
CA LEU A 9 -9.34 -13.27 4.28
C LEU A 9 -10.66 -13.95 4.69
N ILE A 10 -11.26 -13.53 5.80
CA ILE A 10 -12.55 -14.05 6.28
C ILE A 10 -13.75 -13.39 5.60
N GLY A 11 -13.52 -12.52 4.61
CA GLY A 11 -14.56 -11.91 3.78
C GLY A 11 -15.30 -10.73 4.44
N LEU A 12 -14.74 -10.10 5.47
CA LEU A 12 -15.31 -8.86 5.99
C LEU A 12 -15.15 -7.73 4.97
N PRO A 13 -16.12 -6.79 4.89
CA PRO A 13 -16.09 -5.68 3.93
C PRO A 13 -15.10 -4.60 4.39
N VAL A 14 -13.81 -4.88 4.26
CA VAL A 14 -12.73 -3.94 4.53
C VAL A 14 -12.29 -3.27 3.22
N PRO A 15 -12.10 -1.94 3.18
CA PRO A 15 -11.53 -1.27 2.01
C PRO A 15 -10.17 -1.87 1.62
N ALA A 16 -9.91 -1.99 0.32
CA ALA A 16 -8.65 -2.53 -0.17
C ALA A 16 -7.47 -1.64 0.27
N GLY A 17 -6.34 -2.28 0.60
CA GLY A 17 -5.10 -1.62 1.00
C GLY A 17 -3.90 -2.51 0.77
N PHE A 18 -2.72 -2.02 1.14
CA PHE A 18 -1.50 -2.82 1.24
C PHE A 18 -0.74 -2.44 2.52
N THR A 19 0.28 -3.21 2.87
CA THR A 19 1.11 -2.95 4.06
C THR A 19 2.57 -3.00 3.65
N ILE A 20 3.32 -1.95 3.97
CA ILE A 20 4.79 -1.96 3.91
C ILE A 20 5.27 -2.68 5.16
N THR A 21 6.17 -3.66 4.99
CA THR A 21 6.56 -4.55 6.08
C THR A 21 7.48 -3.86 7.08
N THR A 22 7.64 -4.48 8.25
CA THR A 22 8.58 -4.00 9.27
C THR A 22 10.04 -4.18 8.84
N GLU A 23 10.33 -5.16 7.99
CA GLU A 23 11.66 -5.38 7.42
C GLU A 23 12.10 -4.18 6.57
N ALA A 24 11.21 -3.65 5.72
CA ALA A 24 11.50 -2.45 4.93
C ALA A 24 11.77 -1.22 5.80
N CYS A 25 11.09 -1.09 6.95
CA CYS A 25 11.35 -0.04 7.92
C CYS A 25 12.73 -0.21 8.60
N ASN A 26 13.07 -1.43 9.00
CA ASN A 26 14.37 -1.73 9.61
C ASN A 26 15.52 -1.44 8.63
N GLU A 27 15.34 -1.80 7.36
CA GLU A 27 16.33 -1.53 6.32
C GLU A 27 16.48 -0.04 6.03
N TYR A 28 15.37 0.71 5.95
CA TYR A 28 15.39 2.17 5.86
C TYR A 28 16.16 2.84 7.02
N LEU A 29 16.01 2.34 8.24
CA LEU A 29 16.76 2.86 9.39
C LEU A 29 18.25 2.49 9.31
N ALA A 30 18.56 1.27 8.86
CA ALA A 30 19.93 0.77 8.74
C ALA A 30 20.71 1.44 7.59
N SER A 31 20.03 1.86 6.53
CA SER A 31 20.61 2.58 5.38
C SER A 31 20.80 4.09 5.64
N GLY A 32 20.48 4.59 6.83
CA GLY A 32 20.61 6.01 7.14
C GLY A 32 19.42 6.86 6.68
N GLN A 33 18.22 6.29 6.74
CA GLN A 33 16.97 6.93 6.31
C GLN A 33 16.85 7.08 4.78
N GLU A 34 17.45 6.14 4.05
CA GLU A 34 17.29 6.02 2.61
C GLU A 34 16.39 4.82 2.30
N PHE A 35 15.45 4.98 1.37
CA PHE A 35 14.60 3.85 1.00
C PHE A 35 15.42 2.74 0.36
N PRO A 36 15.21 1.48 0.77
CA PRO A 36 15.86 0.35 0.11
C PRO A 36 15.50 0.29 -1.37
N ASP A 37 16.45 -0.19 -2.18
CA ASP A 37 16.27 -0.35 -3.62
C ASP A 37 15.01 -1.17 -3.93
N GLY A 38 14.17 -0.68 -4.84
CA GLY A 38 12.97 -1.38 -5.28
C GLY A 38 11.73 -1.18 -4.40
N VAL A 39 11.84 -0.61 -3.20
CA VAL A 39 10.67 -0.44 -2.30
C VAL A 39 9.66 0.54 -2.90
N LEU A 40 10.10 1.62 -3.52
CA LEU A 40 9.20 2.59 -4.15
C LEU A 40 8.47 1.96 -5.34
N GLU A 41 9.15 1.18 -6.17
CA GLU A 41 8.56 0.45 -7.29
C GLU A 41 7.49 -0.54 -6.82
N GLN A 42 7.73 -1.24 -5.70
CA GLN A 42 6.73 -2.11 -5.08
C GLN A 42 5.52 -1.33 -4.56
N VAL A 43 5.73 -0.15 -3.97
CA VAL A 43 4.64 0.74 -3.53
C VAL A 43 3.80 1.20 -4.72
N PHE A 44 4.41 1.64 -5.82
CA PHE A 44 3.67 2.03 -7.02
C PHE A 44 2.91 0.85 -7.64
N THR A 45 3.53 -0.34 -7.69
CA THR A 45 2.86 -1.57 -8.14
C THR A 45 1.65 -1.91 -7.28
N ALA A 46 1.74 -1.73 -5.95
CA ALA A 46 0.62 -1.96 -5.04
C ALA A 46 -0.47 -0.90 -5.20
N LEU A 47 -0.10 0.34 -5.49
CA LEU A 47 -1.03 1.43 -5.77
C LEU A 47 -1.82 1.19 -7.06
N GLU A 48 -1.18 0.76 -8.16
CA GLU A 48 -1.85 0.39 -9.40
C GLU A 48 -2.89 -0.73 -9.21
N ARG A 49 -2.60 -1.69 -8.32
CA ARG A 49 -3.56 -2.74 -7.93
C ARG A 49 -4.75 -2.16 -7.16
N LEU A 50 -4.53 -1.17 -6.28
CA LEU A 50 -5.63 -0.48 -5.60
C LEU A 50 -6.50 0.33 -6.56
N GLU A 51 -5.88 1.03 -7.51
CA GLU A 51 -6.61 1.74 -8.56
C GLU A 51 -7.48 0.79 -9.37
N SER A 52 -6.92 -0.34 -9.80
CA SER A 52 -7.64 -1.39 -10.53
C SER A 52 -8.81 -1.97 -9.75
N ASN A 53 -8.62 -2.23 -8.45
CA ASN A 53 -9.66 -2.80 -7.59
C ASN A 53 -10.78 -1.79 -7.26
N SER A 54 -10.44 -0.51 -7.15
CA SER A 54 -11.39 0.54 -6.78
C SER A 54 -12.07 1.21 -7.98
N GLY A 55 -11.50 1.07 -9.19
CA GLY A 55 -11.92 1.80 -10.38
C GLY A 55 -11.65 3.31 -10.28
N LYS A 56 -10.70 3.72 -9.43
CA LYS A 56 -10.34 5.12 -9.18
C LYS A 56 -8.84 5.31 -9.42
N SER A 57 -8.39 6.54 -9.65
CA SER A 57 -6.98 6.83 -9.90
C SER A 57 -6.38 7.80 -8.89
N PHE A 58 -5.20 7.48 -8.38
CA PHE A 58 -4.47 8.28 -7.41
C PHE A 58 -3.97 9.57 -8.07
N GLY A 59 -4.30 10.72 -7.46
CA GLY A 59 -3.97 12.04 -8.01
C GLY A 59 -4.84 12.50 -9.18
N GLU A 60 -5.86 11.72 -9.59
CA GLU A 60 -6.78 12.12 -10.65
C GLU A 60 -7.89 13.06 -10.11
N LYS A 61 -8.33 14.03 -10.91
CA LYS A 61 -9.20 15.13 -10.44
C LYS A 61 -10.68 14.76 -10.42
N ASN A 62 -11.15 13.94 -11.36
CA ASN A 62 -12.56 13.71 -11.61
C ASN A 62 -13.12 12.50 -10.84
N ASN A 63 -12.29 11.49 -10.57
CA ASN A 63 -12.56 10.25 -9.87
C ASN A 63 -11.32 9.82 -9.02
N PRO A 64 -10.98 10.62 -7.99
CA PRO A 64 -9.77 10.44 -7.19
C PRO A 64 -9.81 9.16 -6.34
N LEU A 65 -8.70 8.41 -6.34
CA LEU A 65 -8.36 7.48 -5.29
C LEU A 65 -7.71 8.25 -4.14
N LEU A 66 -8.32 8.21 -2.96
CA LEU A 66 -7.77 8.75 -1.72
C LEU A 66 -7.37 7.58 -0.82
N VAL A 67 -6.26 7.72 -0.11
CA VAL A 67 -5.72 6.69 0.78
C VAL A 67 -5.56 7.23 2.20
N SER A 68 -5.65 6.34 3.19
CA SER A 68 -5.26 6.61 4.56
C SER A 68 -3.91 5.95 4.82
N VAL A 69 -3.01 6.66 5.48
CA VAL A 69 -1.68 6.19 5.89
C VAL A 69 -1.62 6.14 7.41
#